data_AF-A0A940MPF7-F1
#
_entry.id   AF-A0A940MPF7-F1
#
_cell.length_a   1.000
_cell.length_b   1.000
_cell.length_c   1.000
_cell.angle_alpha   90.00
_cell.angle_beta   90.00
_cell.angle_gamma   90.00
#
_symmetry.space_group_name_H-M   'P 1'
#
loop_
_entity.id
_entity.type
_entity.pdbx_description
1 polymer ?
#
loop_
_entity_poly.entity_id
_entity_poly.type
_entity_poly.pdbx_seq_one_letter_code
_entity_poly.pdbx_strand_id
1 'polypeptide(L)'
;MNRIILSSALVTMLAMPALASEGTLMLDEGMKAKITQTLTDQGYEVRKIQIEDGAYEAYAIKGGKTYEIYMDRDLKILRTDD
;
A
#
# COMPACT_ATOMS: atom_id res chain seq x y z
N MET A 1 -10.84 12.57 23.60
CA MET A 1 -11.40 12.81 22.26
C MET A 1 -11.48 11.47 21.55
N ASN A 2 -12.70 10.98 21.33
CA ASN A 2 -12.98 9.72 20.64
C ASN A 2 -12.50 9.77 19.20
N ARG A 3 -11.79 8.72 18.75
CA ARG A 3 -11.81 8.32 17.34
C ARG A 3 -11.92 6.80 17.28
N ILE A 4 -13.17 6.36 17.12
CA ILE A 4 -13.51 4.99 16.69
C ILE A 4 -13.07 4.91 15.23
N ILE A 5 -12.06 4.11 14.91
CA ILE A 5 -11.74 3.81 13.50
C ILE A 5 -12.41 2.50 13.15
N LEU A 6 -13.32 2.62 12.18
CA LEU A 6 -14.28 1.65 11.72
C LEU A 6 -13.57 0.44 11.09
N SER A 7 -13.97 -0.74 11.51
CA SER A 7 -13.80 -1.98 10.76
C SER A 7 -14.53 -1.88 9.42
N SER A 8 -13.80 -2.01 8.31
CA SER A 8 -14.40 -2.21 6.98
C SER A 8 -14.18 -3.65 6.55
N ALA A 9 -15.20 -4.48 6.76
CA ALA A 9 -15.31 -5.79 6.15
C ALA A 9 -15.54 -5.60 4.64
N LEU A 10 -14.56 -5.94 3.82
CA LEU A 10 -14.65 -5.81 2.36
C LEU A 10 -15.40 -7.02 1.77
N VAL A 11 -16.58 -6.72 1.25
CA VAL A 11 -17.43 -7.62 0.45
C VAL A 11 -16.70 -8.02 -0.83
N THR A 12 -16.55 -9.31 -1.09
CA THR A 12 -16.07 -9.84 -2.37
C THR A 12 -17.10 -9.58 -3.47
N MET A 13 -16.85 -8.62 -4.35
CA MET A 13 -17.62 -8.42 -5.57
C MET A 13 -16.77 -8.69 -6.83
N LEU A 14 -17.19 -9.75 -7.53
CA LEU A 14 -17.17 -9.99 -8.97
C LEU A 14 -15.98 -9.43 -9.79
N ALA A 15 -15.13 -10.35 -10.24
CA ALA A 15 -14.11 -10.11 -11.25
C ALA A 15 -14.74 -9.60 -12.56
N MET A 16 -14.42 -8.36 -12.94
CA MET A 16 -14.57 -7.86 -14.30
C MET A 16 -13.19 -7.70 -14.94
N PRO A 17 -13.01 -7.98 -16.25
CA PRO A 17 -11.74 -7.77 -16.92
C PRO A 17 -11.51 -6.27 -17.08
N ALA A 18 -10.54 -5.72 -16.34
CA ALA A 18 -10.15 -4.32 -16.43
C ALA A 18 -9.37 -4.06 -17.73
N LEU A 19 -9.89 -3.16 -18.56
CA LEU A 19 -9.16 -2.56 -19.69
C LEU A 19 -7.88 -1.89 -19.18
N ALA A 20 -6.73 -2.33 -19.69
CA ALA A 20 -5.42 -1.73 -19.44
C ALA A 20 -5.33 -0.36 -20.13
N SER A 21 -5.48 0.71 -19.36
CA SER A 21 -5.13 2.06 -19.79
C SER A 21 -3.63 2.30 -19.56
N GLU A 22 -2.95 2.75 -20.61
CA GLU A 22 -1.55 3.20 -20.61
C GLU A 22 -1.34 4.24 -19.50
N GLY A 23 -0.69 3.86 -18.39
CA GLY A 23 -0.53 4.69 -17.19
C GLY A 23 -1.09 4.11 -15.89
N THR A 24 -1.67 2.92 -15.92
CA THR A 24 -2.13 2.20 -14.73
C THR A 24 -0.93 1.71 -13.90
N LEU A 25 -0.85 2.06 -12.62
CA LEU A 25 0.12 1.44 -11.71
C LEU A 25 -0.05 -0.08 -11.75
N MET A 26 1.05 -0.81 -11.90
CA MET A 26 1.04 -2.26 -11.83
C MET A 26 1.75 -2.71 -10.55
N LEU A 27 1.15 -3.66 -9.84
CA LEU A 27 1.70 -4.24 -8.63
C LEU A 27 1.99 -5.73 -8.84
N ASP A 28 2.97 -5.99 -9.71
CA ASP A 28 3.54 -7.32 -9.90
C ASP A 28 4.45 -7.72 -8.73
N GLU A 29 4.92 -8.97 -8.73
CA GLU A 29 5.77 -9.52 -7.67
C GLU A 29 7.11 -8.79 -7.54
N GLY A 30 7.69 -8.32 -8.64
CA GLY A 30 8.94 -7.55 -8.64
C GLY A 30 8.76 -6.20 -7.98
N MET A 31 7.68 -5.49 -8.29
CA MET A 31 7.35 -4.23 -7.62
C MET A 31 7.07 -4.42 -6.12
N LYS A 32 6.33 -5.48 -5.74
CA LYS A 32 6.10 -5.83 -4.33
C LYS A 32 7.42 -6.06 -3.59
N ALA A 33 8.31 -6.87 -4.17
CA ALA A 33 9.61 -7.15 -3.58
C ALA A 33 10.45 -5.88 -3.42
N LYS A 34 10.45 -5.00 -4.42
CA LYS A 34 11.18 -3.72 -4.38
C LYS A 34 10.66 -2.80 -3.27
N ILE A 35 9.34 -2.66 -3.13
CA ILE A 35 8.71 -1.89 -2.05
C ILE A 35 9.06 -2.49 -0.69
N THR A 36 8.91 -3.81 -0.53
CA THR A 36 9.25 -4.51 0.72
C THR A 36 10.72 -4.26 1.09
N GLN A 37 11.65 -4.46 0.17
CA GLN A 37 13.08 -4.22 0.42
C GLN A 37 13.33 -2.76 0.83
N THR A 38 12.83 -1.80 0.06
CA THR A 38 13.03 -0.36 0.31
C THR A 38 12.55 0.05 1.70
N LEU A 39 11.41 -0.46 2.14
CA LEU A 39 10.85 -0.15 3.46
C LEU A 39 11.53 -0.93 4.58
N THR A 40 11.89 -2.19 4.35
CA THR A 40 12.66 -2.99 5.32
C THR A 40 14.05 -2.40 5.57
N ASP A 41 14.73 -1.88 4.55
CA ASP A 41 16.00 -1.15 4.70
C ASP A 41 15.85 0.12 5.58
N GLN A 42 14.63 0.67 5.65
CA GLN A 42 14.28 1.80 6.52
C GLN A 42 13.76 1.36 7.91
N GLY A 43 13.78 0.06 8.21
CA GLY A 43 13.36 -0.51 9.50
C GLY A 43 11.86 -0.78 9.63
N TYR A 44 11.13 -0.88 8.52
CA TYR A 44 9.73 -1.27 8.51
C TYR A 44 9.55 -2.78 8.27
N GLU A 45 8.60 -3.37 8.97
CA GLU A 45 8.05 -4.69 8.66
C GLU A 45 6.81 -4.52 7.77
N VAL A 46 6.92 -4.79 6.47
CA VAL A 46 5.79 -4.69 5.53
C VAL A 46 4.87 -5.90 5.65
N ARG A 47 3.57 -5.69 5.86
CA ARG A 47 2.56 -6.76 5.96
C ARG A 47 1.72 -6.91 4.71
N LYS A 48 1.44 -5.81 4.02
CA LYS A 48 0.61 -5.78 2.82
C LYS A 48 1.06 -4.66 1.89
N ILE A 49 0.95 -4.89 0.59
CA ILE A 49 1.13 -3.86 -0.43
C ILE A 49 -0.07 -3.93 -1.37
N GLN A 50 -0.66 -2.77 -1.69
CA GLN A 50 -1.78 -2.63 -2.61
C GLN A 50 -1.64 -1.36 -3.46
N ILE A 51 -2.54 -1.20 -4.43
CA ILE A 51 -2.70 0.07 -5.15
C ILE A 51 -3.97 0.71 -4.62
N GLU A 52 -3.87 1.96 -4.16
CA GLU A 52 -4.98 2.76 -3.66
C GLU A 52 -4.85 4.19 -4.18
N ASP A 53 -5.94 4.75 -4.72
CA ASP A 53 -6.02 6.11 -5.27
C ASP A 53 -4.88 6.49 -6.25
N GLY A 54 -4.38 5.51 -7.02
CA GLY A 54 -3.29 5.74 -7.97
C GLY A 54 -1.91 5.86 -7.33
N ALA A 55 -1.75 5.37 -6.09
CA ALA A 55 -0.49 5.22 -5.38
C ALA A 55 -0.27 3.74 -4.98
N TYR A 56 0.97 3.35 -4.75
CA TYR A 56 1.27 2.15 -3.98
C TYR A 56 1.07 2.45 -2.51
N GLU A 57 0.34 1.61 -1.80
CA GLU A 57 0.18 1.69 -0.36
C GLU A 57 0.85 0.47 0.27
N ALA A 58 1.73 0.72 1.24
CA ALA A 58 2.33 -0.32 2.07
C ALA A 58 1.84 -0.18 3.52
N TYR A 59 1.17 -1.23 4.01
CA TYR A 59 0.88 -1.39 5.43
C TYR A 59 2.12 -1.96 6.12
N ALA A 60 2.68 -1.21 7.06
CA ALA A 60 3.98 -1.48 7.64
C ALA A 60 4.02 -1.26 9.15
N ILE A 61 4.89 -1.98 9.87
CA ILE A 61 5.10 -1.81 11.30
C ILE A 61 6.51 -1.29 11.55
N LYS A 62 6.66 -0.26 12.38
CA LYS A 62 7.96 0.23 12.84
C LYS A 62 7.87 0.71 14.29
N GLY A 63 8.77 0.23 15.14
CA GLY A 63 8.74 0.57 16.57
C GLY A 63 7.43 0.16 17.27
N GLY A 64 6.78 -0.92 16.83
CA GLY A 64 5.51 -1.40 17.37
C GLY A 64 4.27 -0.59 16.97
N LYS A 65 4.43 0.42 16.10
CA LYS A 65 3.33 1.19 15.52
C LYS A 65 3.09 0.79 14.08
N THR A 66 1.83 0.81 13.67
CA THR A 66 1.41 0.62 12.28
C THR A 66 1.55 1.92 11.51
N TYR A 67 1.84 1.80 10.22
CA TYR A 67 1.90 2.89 9.25
C TYR A 67 1.28 2.46 7.94
N GLU A 68 0.55 3.37 7.30
CA GLU A 68 0.13 3.28 5.89
C GLU A 68 1.01 4.24 5.08
N ILE A 69 1.88 3.69 4.24
CA ILE A 69 2.87 4.47 3.48
C ILE A 69 2.43 4.49 2.02
N TYR A 70 2.06 5.67 1.53
CA TYR A 70 1.64 5.90 0.16
C TYR A 70 2.81 6.40 -0.69
N MET A 71 3.05 5.78 -1.84
CA MET A 71 4.17 6.05 -2.73
C MET A 71 3.72 6.20 -4.19
N ASP A 72 4.40 7.04 -4.95
CA ASP A 72 4.21 7.12 -6.39
C ASP A 72 4.90 5.97 -7.15
N ARG A 73 4.83 6.01 -8.48
CA ARG A 73 5.46 5.03 -9.39
C ARG A 73 6.98 4.91 -9.22
N ASP A 74 7.62 5.97 -8.75
CA ASP A 74 9.07 6.06 -8.52
C ASP A 74 9.45 5.68 -7.09
N LEU A 75 8.47 5.18 -6.31
CA LEU A 75 8.57 4.84 -4.88
C LEU A 75 8.89 6.04 -3.99
N LYS A 76 8.58 7.25 -4.46
CA LYS A 76 8.67 8.45 -3.61
C LYS A 76 7.49 8.45 -2.66
N ILE A 77 7.76 8.59 -1.37
CA ILE A 77 6.71 8.72 -0.35
C ILE A 77 5.92 10.01 -0.61
N LEU A 78 4.61 9.85 -0.80
CA LEU A 78 3.64 10.92 -0.96
C LEU A 78 3.01 11.29 0.38
N ARG A 79 2.66 10.26 1.19
CA ARG A 79 1.99 10.40 2.49
C ARG A 79 2.35 9.23 3.41
N THR A 80 2.30 9.48 4.72
CA THR A 80 2.40 8.43 5.74
C THR A 80 1.39 8.72 6.84
N ASP A 81 0.53 7.74 7.12
CA ASP A 81 -0.47 7.81 8.18
C ASP A 81 -0.12 6.78 9.28
N ASP A 82 -0.43 7.06 10.54
CA ASP A 82 -0.12 6.25 11.74
C ASP A 82 -1.34 5.84 12.59
#